data_AF-A0A8J4U4T0-F1
#
_entry.id   AF-A0A8J4U4T0-F1
#
_cell.length_a   1.000
_cell.length_b   1.000
_cell.length_c   1.000
_cell.angle_alpha   90.00
_cell.angle_beta   90.00
_cell.angle_gamma   90.00
#
_symmetry.space_group_name_H-M   'P 1'
#
loop_
_entity.id
_entity.type
_entity.pdbx_description
1 polymer ?
#
loop_
_entity_poly.entity_id
_entity_poly.type
_entity_poly.pdbx_seq_one_letter_code
_entity_poly.pdbx_strand_id
1 'polypeptide(L)'
;APGMPLACFLGNVYAESVDVLRDGTGPLGLKLRILTAGCGPGVLADAKVRAVERNIYFGDSCQDVLSALGSPHKVFYKSEDKMKIHSPSPHKQVPSKCNDYFFNYFTLGVDILFDSTTHLVKKFVLHTNYPGHYNFNIYHRCDFRIPLIIKKDGLDAQEEDCILTTYHKWDQVQELLGHPMEKPVVLHRSSSANNTNPFGSTFCYGLQRMIFE
;
A
#
# COMPACT_ATOMS: atom_id res chain seq x y z
N ALA A 1 -6.36 3.97 30.14
CA ALA A 1 -7.41 4.41 29.18
C ALA A 1 -6.81 4.35 27.78
N PRO A 2 -7.59 4.03 26.72
CA PRO A 2 -7.09 4.09 25.35
C PRO A 2 -6.62 5.51 25.01
N GLY A 3 -5.64 5.63 24.12
CA GLY A 3 -5.18 6.93 23.64
C GLY A 3 -6.32 7.68 22.96
N MET A 4 -6.34 9.01 23.11
CA MET A 4 -7.29 9.84 22.36
C MET A 4 -7.03 9.69 20.85
N PRO A 5 -8.10 9.65 20.03
CA PRO A 5 -7.95 9.53 18.59
C PRO A 5 -7.20 10.73 18.01
N LEU A 6 -6.58 10.53 16.85
CA LEU A 6 -5.89 11.60 16.12
C LEU A 6 -6.90 12.72 15.79
N ALA A 7 -6.48 13.97 15.99
CA ALA A 7 -7.28 15.11 15.57
C ALA A 7 -7.22 15.25 14.05
N CYS A 8 -8.38 15.31 13.41
CA CYS A 8 -8.49 15.36 11.96
C CYS A 8 -8.35 16.79 11.43
N PHE A 9 -7.59 16.98 10.36
CA PHE A 9 -7.59 18.19 9.56
C PHE A 9 -8.75 18.16 8.58
N LEU A 10 -9.74 19.05 8.77
CA LEU A 10 -10.97 19.09 7.95
C LEU A 10 -11.67 17.73 7.82
N GLY A 11 -11.68 16.95 8.91
CA GLY A 11 -12.32 15.63 8.96
C GLY A 11 -11.45 14.47 8.45
N ASN A 12 -10.24 14.73 7.95
CA ASN A 12 -9.32 13.70 7.45
C ASN A 12 -7.92 13.77 8.08
N VAL A 13 -7.15 12.71 7.86
CA VAL A 13 -5.69 12.68 8.08
C VAL A 13 -5.01 12.32 6.77
N TYR A 14 -3.81 12.83 6.54
CA TYR A 14 -3.09 12.66 5.27
C TYR A 14 -1.72 12.05 5.51
N ALA A 15 -1.24 11.20 4.61
CA ALA A 15 0.14 10.73 4.66
C ALA A 15 1.07 11.80 4.07
N GLU A 16 2.09 12.17 4.83
CA GLU A 16 3.23 12.95 4.33
C GLU A 16 4.23 12.03 3.65
N SER A 17 4.54 10.87 4.27
CA SER A 17 5.41 9.84 3.70
C SER A 17 5.05 8.45 4.25
N VAL A 18 5.40 7.41 3.49
CA VAL A 18 5.23 6.00 3.89
C VAL A 18 6.54 5.25 3.69
N ASP A 19 7.24 4.96 4.79
CA ASP A 19 8.49 4.22 4.76
C ASP A 19 8.21 2.72 4.97
N VAL A 20 8.70 1.87 4.07
CA VAL A 20 8.62 0.41 4.26
C VAL A 20 9.69 -0.01 5.27
N LEU A 21 9.25 -0.60 6.38
CA LEU A 21 10.12 -1.20 7.37
C LEU A 21 10.53 -2.58 6.89
N ARG A 22 11.84 -2.88 6.90
CA ARG A 22 12.39 -4.18 6.48
C ARG A 22 13.47 -4.66 7.44
N ASP A 23 13.66 -5.97 7.49
CA ASP A 23 14.81 -6.63 8.10
C ASP A 23 15.49 -7.56 7.09
N GLY A 24 16.48 -8.35 7.54
CA GLY A 24 17.19 -9.31 6.68
C GLY A 24 16.32 -10.44 6.13
N THR A 25 15.09 -10.61 6.62
CA THR A 25 14.15 -11.66 6.18
C THR A 25 13.07 -11.14 5.23
N GLY A 26 12.78 -9.84 5.25
CA GLY A 26 11.82 -9.21 4.35
C GLY A 26 11.18 -7.95 4.93
N PRO A 27 10.10 -7.45 4.31
CA PRO A 27 9.35 -6.33 4.85
C PRO A 27 8.59 -6.75 6.11
N LEU A 28 8.71 -5.91 7.15
CA LEU A 28 8.02 -6.05 8.43
C LEU A 28 6.68 -5.32 8.42
N GLY A 29 6.61 -4.17 7.75
CA GLY A 29 5.46 -3.28 7.85
C GLY A 29 5.67 -1.93 7.17
N LEU A 30 4.80 -0.99 7.49
CA LEU A 30 4.82 0.39 7.04
C LEU A 30 4.96 1.32 8.24
N LYS A 31 5.81 2.34 8.11
CA LYS A 31 5.86 3.51 8.98
C LYS A 31 5.26 4.68 8.23
N LEU A 32 4.13 5.17 8.71
CA LEU A 32 3.39 6.29 8.14
C LEU A 32 3.67 7.54 8.96
N ARG A 33 4.11 8.60 8.28
CA ARG A 33 4.15 9.94 8.84
C ARG A 33 2.87 10.65 8.45
N ILE A 34 1.99 10.86 9.42
CA ILE A 34 0.60 11.28 9.21
C ILE A 34 0.42 12.73 9.68
N LEU A 35 -0.13 13.57 8.81
CA LEU A 35 -0.55 14.93 9.11
C LEU A 35 -1.90 14.94 9.79
N THR A 36 -1.94 15.52 10.98
CA THR A 36 -3.10 15.64 11.88
C THR A 36 -3.32 17.10 12.25
N ALA A 37 -4.54 17.45 12.67
CA ALA A 37 -4.79 18.77 13.24
C ALA A 37 -4.13 18.89 14.64
N GLY A 38 -3.65 20.09 14.97
CA GLY A 38 -3.21 20.37 16.34
C GLY A 38 -4.38 20.30 17.33
N CYS A 39 -4.22 19.55 18.43
CA CYS A 39 -5.18 19.49 19.52
C CYS A 39 -4.52 19.89 20.85
N GLY A 40 -5.23 20.65 21.70
CA GLY A 40 -4.82 21.00 23.06
C GLY A 40 -5.15 22.45 23.49
N PRO A 41 -5.13 22.76 24.80
CA PRO A 41 -5.30 24.13 25.29
C PRO A 41 -4.20 25.05 24.75
N GLY A 42 -4.57 26.18 24.13
CA GLY A 42 -3.63 27.16 23.57
C GLY A 42 -3.31 27.01 22.08
N VAL A 43 -3.99 26.12 21.35
CA VAL A 43 -3.92 26.08 19.88
C VAL A 43 -4.75 27.26 19.33
N LEU A 44 -4.06 28.29 18.82
CA LEU A 44 -4.68 29.42 18.10
C LEU A 44 -5.40 28.93 16.83
N ALA A 45 -6.40 29.71 16.40
CA ALA A 45 -7.33 29.39 15.29
C ALA A 45 -6.66 29.13 13.93
N ASP A 46 -5.38 29.48 13.75
CA ASP A 46 -4.58 29.09 12.59
C ASP A 46 -3.87 27.74 12.85
N ALA A 47 -4.48 26.71 12.26
CA ALA A 47 -4.15 25.30 12.36
C ALA A 47 -2.66 24.98 12.19
N LYS A 48 -1.94 24.73 13.30
CA LYS A 48 -0.66 24.04 13.24
C LYS A 48 -0.92 22.56 12.96
N VAL A 49 -0.86 22.17 11.69
CA VAL A 49 -0.74 20.77 11.27
C VAL A 49 0.41 20.13 12.07
N ARG A 50 0.15 18.96 12.65
CA ARG A 50 1.15 18.15 13.37
C ARG A 50 1.37 16.85 12.65
N ALA A 51 2.63 16.49 12.44
CA ALA A 51 2.99 15.16 11.97
C ALA A 51 3.10 14.20 13.16
N VAL A 52 2.51 13.02 13.04
CA VAL A 52 2.68 11.91 13.98
C VAL A 52 3.13 10.67 13.23
N GLU A 53 3.97 9.86 13.85
CA GLU A 53 4.41 8.59 13.26
C GLU A 53 3.55 7.44 13.78
N ARG A 54 3.14 6.55 12.87
CA ARG A 54 2.37 5.35 13.16
C ARG A 54 2.91 4.18 12.37
N ASN A 55 3.06 3.05 13.03
CA ASN A 55 3.57 1.83 12.40
C ASN A 55 2.44 0.81 12.28
N ILE A 56 2.40 0.10 11.16
CA ILE A 56 1.52 -1.04 10.90
C ILE A 56 2.38 -2.19 10.42
N TYR A 57 2.19 -3.37 10.97
CA TYR A 57 3.00 -4.55 10.66
C TYR A 57 2.17 -5.64 9.98
N PHE A 58 2.87 -6.52 9.25
CA PHE A 58 2.26 -7.78 8.86
C PHE A 58 1.92 -8.59 10.11
N GLY A 59 0.72 -9.14 10.16
CA GLY A 59 0.22 -9.86 11.34
C GLY A 59 -0.59 -8.99 12.30
N ASP A 60 -0.66 -7.66 12.11
CA ASP A 60 -1.53 -6.80 12.93
C ASP A 60 -3.02 -7.17 12.74
N SER A 61 -3.80 -7.06 13.81
CA SER A 61 -5.25 -7.23 13.74
C SER A 61 -5.94 -5.98 13.18
N CYS A 62 -7.23 -6.08 12.84
CA CYS A 62 -8.02 -4.90 12.49
C CYS A 62 -8.04 -3.85 13.61
N GLN A 63 -8.06 -4.28 14.87
CA GLN A 63 -8.07 -3.40 16.04
C GLN A 63 -6.77 -2.61 16.13
N ASP A 64 -5.63 -3.26 15.89
CA ASP A 64 -4.32 -2.60 15.88
C ASP A 64 -4.28 -1.53 14.78
N VAL A 65 -4.71 -1.88 13.57
CA VAL A 65 -4.75 -0.95 12.43
C VAL A 65 -5.70 0.22 12.68
N LEU A 66 -6.91 -0.03 13.20
CA LEU A 66 -7.88 1.01 13.54
C LEU A 66 -7.37 1.92 14.65
N SER A 67 -6.65 1.37 15.63
CA SER A 67 -6.08 2.16 16.73
C SER A 67 -4.96 3.09 16.25
N ALA A 68 -4.19 2.66 15.23
CA ALA A 68 -3.08 3.41 14.70
C ALA A 68 -3.48 4.45 13.65
N LEU A 69 -4.39 4.09 12.71
CA LEU A 69 -4.75 4.93 11.56
C LEU A 69 -6.16 5.54 11.62
N GLY A 70 -7.02 5.05 12.53
CA GLY A 70 -8.45 5.37 12.53
C GLY A 70 -9.24 4.55 11.51
N SER A 71 -10.51 4.93 11.31
CA SER A 71 -11.43 4.23 10.41
C SER A 71 -11.00 4.35 8.94
N PRO A 72 -11.07 3.25 8.15
CA PRO A 72 -10.84 3.35 6.71
C PRO A 72 -11.97 4.11 6.02
N HIS A 73 -11.68 4.63 4.84
CA HIS A 73 -12.67 5.32 4.01
C HIS A 73 -13.66 4.33 3.40
N LYS A 74 -13.18 3.12 3.10
CA LYS A 74 -13.98 2.04 2.56
C LYS A 74 -13.43 0.69 3.04
N VAL A 75 -14.36 -0.23 3.29
CA VAL A 75 -14.04 -1.65 3.45
C VAL A 75 -14.52 -2.39 2.20
N PHE A 76 -13.62 -3.14 1.56
CA PHE A 76 -13.94 -3.90 0.35
C PHE A 76 -13.64 -5.38 0.55
N TYR A 77 -14.66 -6.21 0.47
CA TYR A 77 -14.53 -7.67 0.51
C TYR A 77 -14.24 -8.17 -0.90
N LYS A 78 -13.16 -8.95 -1.06
CA LYS A 78 -12.88 -9.63 -2.32
C LYS A 78 -14.10 -10.49 -2.69
N SER A 79 -14.53 -10.37 -3.94
CA SER A 79 -15.31 -11.41 -4.59
C SER A 79 -14.38 -12.60 -4.88
N GLU A 80 -14.95 -13.79 -5.10
CA GLU A 80 -14.17 -14.99 -5.42
C GLU A 80 -13.03 -14.70 -6.40
N ASP A 81 -11.84 -15.22 -6.06
CA ASP A 81 -10.63 -14.93 -6.79
C ASP A 81 -10.77 -15.39 -8.25
N LYS A 82 -10.94 -14.42 -9.16
CA LYS A 82 -11.07 -14.67 -10.60
C LYS A 82 -9.84 -15.35 -11.20
N MET A 83 -8.71 -15.40 -10.49
CA MET A 83 -7.53 -16.16 -10.91
C MET A 83 -7.59 -17.65 -10.49
N LYS A 84 -8.45 -18.04 -9.54
CA LYS A 84 -8.63 -19.46 -9.14
C LYS A 84 -9.18 -20.33 -10.27
N ILE A 85 -9.89 -19.77 -11.25
CA ILE A 85 -10.41 -20.52 -12.41
C ILE A 85 -9.28 -21.05 -13.31
N HIS A 86 -8.10 -20.43 -13.27
CA HIS A 86 -6.93 -20.87 -14.01
C HIS A 86 -6.02 -21.78 -13.18
N SER A 87 -6.40 -22.09 -11.93
CA SER A 87 -5.60 -22.99 -11.10
C SER A 87 -5.74 -24.43 -11.62
N PRO A 88 -4.63 -25.12 -11.96
CA PRO A 88 -4.68 -26.48 -12.53
C PRO A 88 -5.08 -27.56 -11.51
N SER A 89 -5.41 -27.17 -10.28
CA SER A 89 -5.75 -28.10 -9.18
C SER A 89 -7.25 -28.01 -8.84
N PRO A 90 -8.03 -29.09 -9.05
CA PRO A 90 -9.46 -29.12 -8.74
C PRO A 90 -9.77 -28.91 -7.25
N HIS A 91 -8.85 -29.30 -6.36
CA HIS A 91 -9.02 -29.16 -4.91
C HIS A 91 -8.90 -27.72 -4.41
N LYS A 92 -8.37 -26.79 -5.23
CA LYS A 92 -8.34 -25.34 -4.92
C LYS A 92 -9.60 -24.59 -5.38
N GLN A 93 -10.56 -25.30 -5.99
CA GLN A 93 -11.85 -24.74 -6.44
C GLN A 93 -12.93 -24.78 -5.35
N VAL A 94 -12.63 -25.30 -4.15
CA VAL A 94 -13.56 -25.21 -3.02
C VAL A 94 -13.72 -23.73 -2.63
N PRO A 95 -14.95 -23.19 -2.64
CA PRO A 95 -15.20 -21.81 -2.22
C PRO A 95 -14.70 -21.60 -0.79
N SER A 96 -13.89 -20.57 -0.59
CA SER A 96 -13.53 -20.13 0.75
C SER A 96 -14.81 -19.65 1.45
N LYS A 97 -15.08 -20.09 2.69
CA LYS A 97 -16.28 -19.66 3.45
C LYS A 97 -16.30 -18.14 3.69
N CYS A 98 -15.14 -17.51 3.74
CA CYS A 98 -14.95 -16.08 3.89
C CYS A 98 -13.93 -15.60 2.85
N ASN A 99 -14.09 -14.37 2.38
CA ASN A 99 -13.17 -13.73 1.45
C ASN A 99 -12.35 -12.66 2.15
N ASP A 100 -11.10 -12.54 1.76
CA ASP A 100 -10.22 -11.49 2.25
C ASP A 100 -10.83 -10.11 2.01
N TYR A 101 -10.46 -9.14 2.83
CA TYR A 101 -11.02 -7.80 2.73
C TYR A 101 -9.95 -6.74 2.91
N PHE A 102 -10.20 -5.60 2.29
CA PHE A 102 -9.34 -4.45 2.30
C PHE A 102 -9.91 -3.38 3.21
N PHE A 103 -9.03 -2.73 3.97
CA PHE A 103 -9.24 -1.38 4.46
C PHE A 103 -8.59 -0.41 3.48
N ASN A 104 -9.38 0.44 2.85
CA ASN A 104 -8.91 1.43 1.90
C ASN A 104 -8.75 2.78 2.60
N TYR A 105 -7.52 3.29 2.67
CA TYR A 105 -7.19 4.61 3.21
C TYR A 105 -6.86 5.58 2.08
N PHE A 106 -7.89 6.13 1.45
CA PHE A 106 -7.78 7.01 0.29
C PHE A 106 -6.85 8.20 0.51
N THR A 107 -6.97 8.89 1.66
CA THR A 107 -6.13 10.04 1.99
C THR A 107 -4.70 9.69 2.38
N LEU A 108 -4.42 8.41 2.67
CA LEU A 108 -3.08 7.91 2.94
C LEU A 108 -2.44 7.29 1.69
N GLY A 109 -3.22 7.02 0.64
CA GLY A 109 -2.74 6.32 -0.56
C GLY A 109 -2.46 4.83 -0.33
N VAL A 110 -3.02 4.22 0.71
CA VAL A 110 -2.69 2.85 1.15
C VAL A 110 -3.94 1.98 1.25
N ASP A 111 -3.86 0.77 0.70
CA ASP A 111 -4.80 -0.31 1.01
C ASP A 111 -4.12 -1.39 1.87
N ILE A 112 -4.85 -1.88 2.86
CA ILE A 112 -4.40 -2.94 3.77
C ILE A 112 -5.29 -4.16 3.59
N LEU A 113 -4.72 -5.27 3.11
CA LEU A 113 -5.42 -6.53 2.93
C LEU A 113 -5.32 -7.39 4.20
N PHE A 114 -6.47 -7.78 4.73
CA PHE A 114 -6.60 -8.73 5.82
C PHE A 114 -6.91 -10.11 5.30
N ASP A 115 -6.33 -11.10 5.94
CA ASP A 115 -6.70 -12.49 5.74
C ASP A 115 -8.08 -12.77 6.33
N SER A 116 -8.93 -13.43 5.56
CA SER A 116 -10.31 -13.74 5.99
C SER A 116 -10.45 -14.79 7.08
N THR A 117 -9.41 -15.60 7.31
CA THR A 117 -9.45 -16.66 8.33
C THR A 117 -8.86 -16.15 9.64
N THR A 118 -7.72 -15.46 9.56
CA THR A 118 -6.99 -14.98 10.74
C THR A 118 -7.32 -13.53 11.10
N HIS A 119 -7.93 -12.76 10.20
CA HIS A 119 -8.19 -11.32 10.35
C HIS A 119 -6.92 -10.50 10.58
N LEU A 120 -5.77 -11.00 10.11
CA LEU A 120 -4.48 -10.35 10.24
C LEU A 120 -4.02 -9.71 8.93
N VAL A 121 -3.30 -8.61 9.03
CA VAL A 121 -2.70 -7.92 7.88
C VAL A 121 -1.77 -8.87 7.14
N LYS A 122 -2.02 -9.05 5.84
CA LYS A 122 -1.21 -9.92 5.00
C LYS A 122 -0.56 -9.29 3.77
N LYS A 123 -1.05 -8.14 3.31
CA LYS A 123 -0.55 -7.44 2.12
C LYS A 123 -0.86 -5.94 2.17
N PHE A 124 0.04 -5.14 1.63
CA PHE A 124 -0.14 -3.71 1.43
C PHE A 124 -0.20 -3.37 -0.07
N VAL A 125 -1.03 -2.40 -0.43
CA VAL A 125 -1.03 -1.78 -1.77
C VAL A 125 -0.76 -0.29 -1.61
N LEU A 126 0.22 0.23 -2.33
CA LEU A 126 0.65 1.62 -2.30
C LEU A 126 0.26 2.28 -3.63
N HIS A 127 -0.58 3.30 -3.57
CA HIS A 127 -1.10 3.97 -4.76
C HIS A 127 -0.34 5.25 -5.06
N THR A 128 0.20 5.39 -6.26
CA THR A 128 0.90 6.63 -6.69
C THR A 128 -0.07 7.67 -7.27
N ASN A 129 -1.36 7.30 -7.36
CA ASN A 129 -2.43 8.08 -7.97
C ASN A 129 -2.08 8.43 -9.43
N TYR A 130 -1.67 7.41 -10.19
CA TYR A 130 -1.28 7.59 -11.59
C TYR A 130 -2.51 7.93 -12.46
N PRO A 131 -2.44 8.95 -13.35
CA PRO A 131 -3.56 9.35 -14.22
C PRO A 131 -4.12 8.23 -15.11
N GLY A 132 -3.29 7.25 -15.45
CA GLY A 132 -3.69 6.05 -16.19
C GLY A 132 -4.55 5.06 -15.40
N HIS A 133 -4.77 5.28 -14.11
CA HIS A 133 -5.49 4.35 -13.26
C HIS A 133 -6.99 4.68 -13.20
N TYR A 134 -7.85 3.66 -13.20
CA TYR A 134 -9.31 3.89 -13.18
C TYR A 134 -9.82 4.50 -11.86
N ASN A 135 -9.06 4.35 -10.78
CA ASN A 135 -9.28 5.04 -9.50
C ASN A 135 -8.47 6.34 -9.38
N PHE A 136 -8.01 6.92 -10.49
CA PHE A 136 -7.34 8.22 -10.44
C PHE A 136 -8.21 9.24 -9.72
N ASN A 137 -7.58 10.04 -8.86
CA ASN A 137 -8.19 11.04 -7.99
C ASN A 137 -9.11 10.48 -6.88
N ILE A 138 -9.22 9.16 -6.72
CA ILE A 138 -9.82 8.56 -5.53
C ILE A 138 -8.80 8.54 -4.39
N TYR A 139 -7.53 8.25 -4.70
CA TYR A 139 -6.44 8.17 -3.73
C TYR A 139 -5.58 9.43 -3.77
N HIS A 140 -5.10 9.85 -2.60
CA HIS A 140 -3.91 10.68 -2.52
C HIS A 140 -2.68 9.86 -2.92
N ARG A 141 -1.68 10.52 -3.53
CA ARG A 141 -0.40 9.88 -3.85
C ARG A 141 0.27 9.44 -2.54
N CYS A 142 0.59 8.16 -2.44
CA CYS A 142 1.45 7.61 -1.42
C CYS A 142 2.91 7.92 -1.76
N ASP A 143 3.54 8.85 -1.05
CA ASP A 143 4.97 9.12 -1.18
C ASP A 143 5.78 8.04 -0.43
N PHE A 144 5.88 6.86 -1.05
CA PHE A 144 6.50 5.71 -0.43
C PHE A 144 8.02 5.66 -0.63
N ARG A 145 8.71 5.02 0.31
CA ARG A 145 10.15 4.73 0.27
C ARG A 145 10.38 3.28 0.66
N ILE A 146 10.95 2.50 -0.24
CA ILE A 146 11.24 1.08 -0.04
C ILE A 146 12.76 0.89 -0.02
N PRO A 147 13.37 0.63 1.16
CA PRO A 147 14.77 0.24 1.23
C PRO A 147 14.97 -1.07 0.49
N LEU A 148 15.94 -1.17 -0.40
CA LEU A 148 16.32 -2.34 -1.17
C LEU A 148 17.80 -2.64 -0.92
N ILE A 149 18.14 -3.92 -0.76
CA ILE A 149 19.52 -4.39 -0.74
C ILE A 149 19.80 -4.99 -2.10
N ILE A 150 20.73 -4.40 -2.83
CA ILE A 150 21.10 -4.83 -4.18
C ILE A 150 22.38 -5.64 -4.08
N LYS A 151 22.32 -6.88 -4.55
CA LYS A 151 23.50 -7.72 -4.70
C LYS A 151 24.05 -7.52 -6.10
N LYS A 152 25.20 -6.85 -6.21
CA LYS A 152 25.93 -6.78 -7.48
C LYS A 152 26.60 -8.12 -7.75
N ASP A 153 26.30 -8.72 -8.90
CA ASP A 153 27.00 -9.91 -9.38
C ASP A 153 28.41 -9.51 -9.84
N GLY A 154 29.42 -9.93 -9.08
CA GLY A 154 30.84 -9.65 -9.33
C GLY A 154 31.76 -10.34 -8.31
N LEU A 155 33.06 -10.42 -8.59
CA LEU A 155 34.07 -11.02 -7.70
C LEU A 155 34.17 -10.30 -6.34
N ASP A 156 33.76 -9.04 -6.28
CA ASP A 156 33.59 -8.25 -5.07
C ASP A 156 32.09 -8.02 -4.80
N ALA A 157 31.43 -9.03 -4.24
CA ALA A 157 30.02 -8.95 -3.85
C ALA A 157 29.84 -7.93 -2.70
N GLN A 158 29.66 -6.65 -3.04
CA GLN A 158 29.23 -5.62 -2.11
C GLN A 158 27.71 -5.49 -2.17
N GLU A 159 27.08 -5.54 -1.00
CA GLU A 159 25.68 -5.17 -0.82
C GLU A 159 25.58 -3.65 -0.82
N GLU A 160 24.80 -3.10 -1.74
CA GLU A 160 24.55 -1.66 -1.83
C GLU A 160 23.11 -1.36 -1.40
N ASP A 161 22.97 -0.45 -0.43
CA ASP A 161 21.68 0.03 0.04
C ASP A 161 21.11 1.06 -0.95
N CYS A 162 19.93 0.78 -1.47
CA CYS A 162 19.18 1.67 -2.36
C CYS A 162 17.80 1.98 -1.76
N ILE A 163 17.22 3.14 -2.08
CA ILE A 163 15.85 3.48 -1.67
C ILE A 163 15.02 3.72 -2.92
N LEU A 164 14.13 2.78 -3.20
CA LEU A 164 13.09 2.95 -4.22
C LEU A 164 12.04 3.94 -3.71
N THR A 165 11.69 4.92 -4.54
CA THR A 165 10.68 5.95 -4.20
C THR A 165 9.57 6.00 -5.25
N THR A 166 8.45 6.65 -4.92
CA THR A 166 7.31 6.86 -5.83
C THR A 166 7.67 7.55 -7.16
N TYR A 167 8.86 8.17 -7.28
CA TYR A 167 9.28 8.93 -8.46
C TYR A 167 10.20 8.15 -9.40
N HIS A 168 10.63 6.93 -9.02
CA HIS A 168 11.48 6.12 -9.86
C HIS A 168 10.70 5.57 -11.07
N LYS A 169 11.34 5.58 -12.24
CA LYS A 169 10.76 4.97 -13.44
C LYS A 169 10.98 3.47 -13.42
N TRP A 170 10.05 2.71 -14.01
CA TRP A 170 10.13 1.25 -14.01
C TRP A 170 11.45 0.71 -14.57
N ASP A 171 11.97 1.29 -15.65
CA ASP A 171 13.25 0.86 -16.24
C ASP A 171 14.39 0.87 -15.19
N GLN A 172 14.39 1.88 -14.31
CA GLN A 172 15.35 1.98 -13.20
C GLN A 172 15.07 0.93 -12.13
N VAL A 173 13.80 0.66 -11.82
CA VAL A 173 13.43 -0.36 -10.82
C VAL A 173 13.84 -1.75 -11.26
N GLN A 174 13.75 -2.06 -12.57
CA GLN A 174 14.17 -3.35 -13.12
C GLN A 174 15.67 -3.59 -12.96
N GLU A 175 16.49 -2.56 -13.15
CA GLU A 175 17.94 -2.63 -12.92
C GLU A 175 18.25 -2.91 -11.44
N LEU A 176 17.47 -2.34 -10.52
CA LEU A 176 17.71 -2.46 -9.07
C LEU A 176 17.24 -3.80 -8.47
N LEU A 177 16.14 -4.38 -8.96
CA LEU A 177 15.54 -5.59 -8.38
C LEU A 177 16.02 -6.90 -9.03
N GLY A 178 16.80 -6.83 -10.11
CA GLY A 178 17.35 -8.00 -10.81
C GLY A 178 16.33 -8.80 -11.61
N HIS A 179 16.82 -9.74 -12.44
CA HIS A 179 15.99 -10.62 -13.26
C HIS A 179 15.88 -12.03 -12.66
N PRO A 180 14.72 -12.72 -12.75
CA PRO A 180 13.45 -12.30 -13.34
C PRO A 180 12.43 -11.87 -12.28
N MET A 181 12.04 -10.60 -12.29
CA MET A 181 10.85 -10.12 -11.60
C MET A 181 9.58 -10.72 -12.22
N GLU A 182 8.57 -11.02 -11.38
CA GLU A 182 7.24 -11.36 -11.88
C GLU A 182 6.71 -10.24 -12.78
N LYS A 183 6.11 -10.60 -13.93
CA LYS A 183 5.54 -9.61 -14.84
C LYS A 183 4.49 -8.77 -14.10
N PRO A 184 4.46 -7.43 -14.29
CA PRO A 184 3.45 -6.60 -13.67
C PRO A 184 2.05 -7.05 -14.02
N VAL A 185 1.13 -6.83 -13.09
CA VAL A 185 -0.29 -6.85 -13.40
C VAL A 185 -0.61 -5.57 -14.16
N VAL A 186 -1.13 -5.71 -15.38
CA VAL A 186 -1.53 -4.57 -16.21
C VAL A 186 -3.00 -4.26 -15.97
N LEU A 187 -3.28 -3.06 -15.49
CA LEU A 187 -4.63 -2.55 -15.27
C LEU A 187 -5.09 -1.74 -16.48
N HIS A 188 -5.96 -2.38 -17.27
CA HIS A 188 -6.47 -1.86 -18.54
C HIS A 188 -7.99 -1.56 -18.50
N ARG A 189 -8.54 -1.26 -17.32
CA ARG A 189 -10.00 -1.07 -17.17
C ARG A 189 -10.43 0.30 -17.68
N SER A 190 -10.80 0.36 -18.95
CA SER A 190 -11.75 1.34 -19.45
C SER A 190 -13.12 1.06 -18.83
N SER A 191 -13.74 2.06 -18.19
CA SER A 191 -15.09 1.93 -17.60
C SER A 191 -16.20 1.78 -18.66
N SER A 192 -15.88 1.99 -19.94
CA SER A 192 -16.79 1.79 -21.07
C SER A 192 -16.07 1.17 -22.28
N ALA A 193 -16.82 0.43 -23.09
CA ALA A 193 -16.32 -0.30 -24.25
C ALA A 193 -15.67 0.58 -25.35
N ASN A 194 -15.83 1.91 -25.27
CA ASN A 194 -15.39 2.87 -26.29
C ASN A 194 -14.37 3.91 -25.78
N ASN A 195 -13.82 3.76 -24.57
CA ASN A 195 -12.96 4.78 -23.96
C ASN A 195 -11.53 4.27 -23.80
N THR A 196 -10.70 4.39 -24.83
CA THR A 196 -9.25 4.19 -24.68
C THR A 196 -8.72 5.22 -23.70
N ASN A 197 -8.21 4.77 -22.55
CA ASN A 197 -7.61 5.67 -21.58
C ASN A 197 -6.48 6.46 -22.26
N PRO A 198 -6.58 7.80 -22.39
CA PRO A 198 -5.58 8.60 -23.11
C PRO A 198 -4.21 8.58 -22.43
N PHE A 199 -4.13 8.17 -21.15
CA PHE A 199 -2.90 8.07 -20.38
C PHE A 199 -2.29 6.65 -20.41
N GLY A 200 -2.89 5.70 -21.13
CA GLY A 200 -2.42 4.33 -21.23
C GLY A 200 -2.77 3.44 -20.03
N SER A 201 -2.08 2.31 -19.92
CA SER A 201 -2.24 1.36 -18.81
C SER A 201 -1.50 1.79 -17.56
N THR A 202 -2.02 1.36 -16.41
CA THR A 202 -1.25 1.38 -15.14
C THR A 202 -0.68 0.00 -14.89
N PHE A 203 0.60 -0.06 -14.52
CA PHE A 203 1.28 -1.29 -14.18
C PHE A 203 1.37 -1.40 -12.66
N CYS A 204 1.12 -2.58 -12.12
CA CYS A 204 1.25 -2.85 -10.70
C CYS A 204 2.29 -3.93 -10.47
N TYR A 205 3.27 -3.63 -9.63
CA TYR A 205 4.43 -4.46 -9.37
C TYR A 205 4.34 -5.09 -8.00
N GLY A 206 4.58 -6.40 -7.93
CA GLY A 206 4.63 -7.15 -6.68
C GLY A 206 6.05 -7.18 -6.11
N LEU A 207 6.20 -6.86 -4.82
CA LEU A 207 7.44 -7.06 -4.09
C LEU A 207 7.13 -7.58 -2.68
N GLN A 208 7.46 -8.84 -2.42
CA GLN A 208 7.41 -9.46 -1.08
C GLN A 208 6.16 -9.07 -0.25
N ARG A 209 4.98 -9.44 -0.77
CA ARG A 209 3.64 -9.15 -0.16
C ARG A 209 3.19 -7.69 -0.23
N MET A 210 3.92 -6.82 -0.92
CA MET A 210 3.48 -5.47 -1.25
C MET A 210 3.16 -5.37 -2.74
N ILE A 211 2.29 -4.43 -3.09
CA ILE A 211 2.01 -4.03 -4.47
C ILE A 211 2.15 -2.51 -4.57
N PHE A 212 2.80 -2.03 -5.61
CA PHE A 212 2.88 -0.59 -5.90
C PHE A 212 2.76 -0.32 -7.40
N GLU A 213 2.29 0.89 -7.74
CA GLU A 213 2.13 1.41 -9.11
C GLU A 213 3.43 2.04 -9.62
#